data_AF-A0A0G0GLJ4-F1
#
_entry.id   AF-A0A0G0GLJ4-F1
#
_cell.length_a   1.000
_cell.length_b   1.000
_cell.length_c   1.000
_cell.angle_alpha   90.00
_cell.angle_beta   90.00
_cell.angle_gamma   90.00
#
_symmetry.space_group_name_H-M   'P 1'
#
loop_
_entity.id
_entity.type
_entity.pdbx_description
1 polymer ?
#
loop_
_entity_poly.entity_id
_entity_poly.type
_entity_poly.pdbx_seq_one_letter_code
_entity_poly.pdbx_strand_id
1 'polypeptide(L)'
;MTKKNKKTNAFEILPKIHRVNLDLMKKVVYSEKFQSDILKIRSIFGINKDGFLNSQENSLWHKKMVLQTDIDSTNKKYLKALKEIGIKRDKGLYKRLSDYESELKIVNDTYIKLNYFNQLITEVVLRYNLPVHYKDSIRNYIFFNKVHAPSTNHAISFDFNKEFISVAIYNKPTRDEWKMIKEEVELQLKFIKNKKIKFLKKCHYPLGDVEMHPMKAFDENIKLMKLSKKKNDMINNEDGDYKWADQDIATEFLPEDATKSDVDKFIPKMRKIRSRMNKLSKIS
;
A
#
# COMPACT_ATOMS: atom_id res chain seq x y z
N MET A 1 -20.32 33.31 -19.15
CA MET A 1 -19.70 32.02 -18.76
C MET A 1 -19.57 31.95 -17.24
N THR A 2 -20.55 31.35 -16.57
CA THR A 2 -20.52 31.17 -15.11
C THR A 2 -19.84 29.85 -14.76
N LYS A 3 -18.71 29.95 -14.03
CA LYS A 3 -17.99 28.80 -13.48
C LYS A 3 -18.95 28.03 -12.55
N LYS A 4 -19.31 26.81 -12.92
CA LYS A 4 -19.98 25.86 -12.02
C LYS A 4 -19.00 25.51 -10.90
N ASN A 5 -19.21 26.09 -9.72
CA ASN A 5 -18.60 25.59 -8.49
C ASN A 5 -18.98 24.13 -8.33
N LYS A 6 -17.98 23.23 -8.37
CA LYS A 6 -18.14 21.87 -7.88
C LYS A 6 -18.51 21.97 -6.40
N LYS A 7 -19.78 21.71 -6.07
CA LYS A 7 -20.18 21.44 -4.69
C LYS A 7 -19.35 20.25 -4.23
N THR A 8 -18.37 20.51 -3.38
CA THR A 8 -17.83 19.51 -2.47
C THR A 8 -19.02 19.04 -1.64
N ASN A 9 -19.52 17.84 -1.93
CA ASN A 9 -20.47 17.17 -1.05
C ASN A 9 -19.68 16.83 0.22
N ALA A 10 -19.56 17.80 1.12
CA ALA A 10 -19.36 17.49 2.52
C ALA A 10 -20.59 16.69 2.90
N PHE A 11 -20.44 15.36 2.99
CA PHE A 11 -21.48 14.50 3.52
C PHE A 11 -21.80 15.03 4.90
N GLU A 12 -22.96 15.66 5.01
CA GLU A 12 -23.44 16.22 6.26
C GLU A 12 -23.55 15.03 7.21
N ILE A 13 -22.65 15.00 8.20
CA ILE A 13 -22.60 13.94 9.20
C ILE A 13 -23.99 13.87 9.82
N LEU A 14 -24.69 12.74 9.66
CA LEU A 14 -26.06 12.61 10.16
C LEU A 14 -26.05 12.85 11.68
N PRO A 15 -26.70 13.92 12.17
CA PRO A 15 -26.54 14.37 13.56
C PRO A 15 -26.87 13.30 14.60
N LYS A 16 -27.78 12.37 14.25
CA LYS A 16 -28.19 11.25 15.09
C LYS A 16 -27.08 10.23 15.35
N ILE A 17 -26.28 9.87 14.34
CA ILE A 17 -25.19 8.89 14.47
C ILE A 17 -24.10 9.45 15.34
N HIS A 18 -23.71 10.69 15.05
CA HIS A 18 -22.69 11.38 15.82
C HIS A 18 -23.09 11.44 17.29
N ARG A 19 -24.36 11.76 17.60
CA ARG A 19 -24.88 11.75 18.96
C ARG A 19 -24.80 10.38 19.62
N VAL A 20 -25.28 9.31 18.98
CA VAL A 20 -25.23 7.94 19.54
C VAL A 20 -23.78 7.53 19.80
N ASN A 21 -22.90 7.78 18.84
CA ASN A 21 -21.49 7.42 18.99
C ASN A 21 -20.80 8.23 20.10
N LEU A 22 -21.15 9.51 20.21
CA LEU A 22 -20.66 10.39 21.27
C LEU A 22 -21.15 9.94 22.64
N ASP A 23 -22.41 9.56 22.76
CA ASP A 23 -22.99 9.06 24.01
C ASP A 23 -22.32 7.73 24.43
N LEU A 24 -22.05 6.83 23.48
CA LEU A 24 -21.29 5.61 23.73
C LEU A 24 -19.87 5.91 24.21
N MET A 25 -19.16 6.83 23.53
CA MET A 25 -17.82 7.25 23.95
C MET A 25 -17.83 7.85 25.35
N LYS A 26 -18.76 8.76 25.65
CA LYS A 26 -18.87 9.39 26.97
C LYS A 26 -19.06 8.34 28.05
N LYS A 27 -19.98 7.39 27.85
CA LYS A 27 -20.23 6.32 28.81
C LYS A 27 -18.96 5.50 29.12
N VAL A 28 -18.14 5.21 28.11
CA VAL A 28 -16.90 4.45 28.29
C VAL A 28 -15.83 5.31 28.97
N VAL A 29 -15.61 6.53 28.49
CA VAL A 29 -14.55 7.44 28.94
C VAL A 29 -14.70 7.84 30.41
N TYR A 30 -15.93 7.97 30.89
CA TYR A 30 -16.18 8.31 32.30
C TYR A 30 -16.03 7.14 33.27
N SER A 31 -15.76 5.92 32.78
CA SER A 31 -15.47 4.79 33.66
C SER A 31 -14.04 4.86 34.21
N GLU A 32 -13.88 4.65 35.52
CA GLU A 32 -12.57 4.66 36.21
C GLU A 32 -11.62 3.62 35.63
N LYS A 33 -12.14 2.43 35.29
CA LYS A 33 -11.38 1.35 34.69
C LYS A 33 -10.77 1.77 33.34
N PHE A 34 -11.56 2.47 32.51
CA PHE A 34 -11.09 2.98 31.24
C PHE A 34 -9.99 4.02 31.45
N GLN A 35 -10.20 4.97 32.35
CA GLN A 35 -9.20 5.99 32.66
C GLN A 35 -7.89 5.38 33.17
N SER A 36 -7.97 4.36 34.04
CA SER A 36 -6.81 3.60 34.50
C SER A 36 -6.05 2.92 33.36
N ASP A 37 -6.77 2.29 32.43
CA ASP A 37 -6.17 1.66 31.25
C ASP A 37 -5.48 2.69 30.34
N ILE A 38 -6.11 3.86 30.12
CA ILE A 38 -5.52 4.95 29.34
C ILE A 38 -4.26 5.51 30.03
N LEU A 39 -4.27 5.67 31.36
CA LEU A 39 -3.09 6.11 32.11
C LEU A 39 -1.93 5.12 32.00
N LYS A 40 -2.20 3.82 32.02
CA LYS A 40 -1.17 2.78 31.79
C LYS A 40 -0.56 2.91 30.40
N ILE A 41 -1.40 3.07 29.36
CA ILE A 41 -0.91 3.29 28.00
C ILE A 41 -0.04 4.55 27.96
N ARG A 42 -0.54 5.68 28.48
CA ARG A 42 0.23 6.94 28.53
C ARG A 42 1.59 6.76 29.19
N SER A 43 1.64 6.05 30.32
CA SER A 43 2.88 5.73 31.05
C SER A 43 3.88 4.95 30.18
N ILE A 44 3.45 3.89 29.50
CA ILE A 44 4.31 3.06 28.62
C ILE A 44 4.96 3.90 27.50
N PHE A 45 4.20 4.87 26.97
CA PHE A 45 4.61 5.67 25.81
C PHE A 45 5.16 7.05 26.17
N GLY A 46 5.34 7.35 27.47
CA GLY A 46 5.86 8.63 27.94
C GLY A 46 4.97 9.82 27.54
N ILE A 47 3.67 9.60 27.51
CA ILE A 47 2.66 10.65 27.29
C ILE A 47 2.23 11.15 28.67
N ASN A 48 2.05 12.47 28.81
CA ASN A 48 1.58 13.06 30.05
C ASN A 48 0.21 12.47 30.46
N LYS A 49 -0.05 12.36 31.76
CA LYS A 49 -1.30 11.83 32.34
C LYS A 49 -2.54 12.53 31.78
N ASP A 50 -2.42 13.80 31.40
CA ASP A 50 -3.51 14.63 30.85
C ASP A 50 -3.50 14.71 29.31
N GLY A 51 -2.58 13.99 28.66
CA GLY A 51 -2.32 14.11 27.22
C GLY A 51 -1.39 15.27 26.87
N PHE A 52 -1.20 15.49 25.57
CA PHE A 52 -0.49 16.62 25.00
C PHE A 52 -1.32 17.90 25.08
N LEU A 53 -0.64 19.01 25.36
CA LEU A 53 -1.26 20.33 25.45
C LEU A 53 -1.64 20.87 24.06
N ASN A 54 -0.87 20.52 23.03
CA ASN A 54 -1.05 21.03 21.68
C ASN A 54 -0.61 20.01 20.61
N SER A 55 -0.90 20.33 19.34
CA SER A 55 -0.56 19.50 18.19
C SER A 55 0.95 19.39 17.94
N GLN A 56 1.74 20.37 18.40
CA GLN A 56 3.19 20.38 18.23
C GLN A 56 3.85 19.32 19.10
N GLU A 57 3.44 19.20 20.37
CA GLU A 57 3.90 18.12 21.27
C GLU A 57 3.59 16.74 20.70
N ASN A 58 2.35 16.53 20.22
CA ASN A 58 1.97 15.28 19.56
C ASN A 58 2.85 14.99 18.32
N SER A 59 3.13 16.02 17.51
CA SER A 59 3.99 15.89 16.33
C SER A 59 5.42 15.52 16.69
N LEU A 60 5.97 16.10 17.76
CA LEU A 60 7.30 15.77 18.27
C LEU A 60 7.34 14.34 18.81
N TRP A 61 6.32 13.94 19.58
CA TRP A 61 6.19 12.56 20.06
C TRP A 61 6.12 11.57 18.90
N HIS A 62 5.33 11.87 17.86
CA HIS A 62 5.20 11.03 16.69
C HIS A 62 6.54 10.87 15.95
N LYS A 63 7.26 11.98 15.72
CA LYS A 63 8.62 11.94 15.13
C LYS A 63 9.56 11.08 15.96
N LYS A 64 9.51 11.20 17.30
CA LYS A 64 10.32 10.37 18.21
C LYS A 64 9.97 8.89 18.09
N MET A 65 8.68 8.54 17.99
CA MET A 65 8.25 7.14 17.83
C MET A 65 8.62 6.54 16.47
N VAL A 66 8.63 7.36 15.41
CA VAL A 66 9.13 6.93 14.09
C VAL A 66 10.63 6.62 14.17
N LEU A 67 11.44 7.52 14.72
CA LEU A 67 12.87 7.27 14.92
C LEU A 67 13.13 6.05 15.81
N GLN A 68 12.31 5.87 16.85
CA GLN A 68 12.39 4.68 17.70
C GLN A 68 12.09 3.39 16.93
N THR A 69 11.22 3.43 15.92
CA THR A 69 10.92 2.27 15.08
C THR A 69 12.15 1.83 14.28
N ASP A 70 12.94 2.78 13.77
CA ASP A 70 14.20 2.46 13.11
C ASP A 70 15.18 1.78 14.09
N ILE A 71 15.27 2.28 15.32
CA ILE A 71 16.11 1.67 16.37
C ILE A 71 15.60 0.26 16.73
N ASP A 72 14.31 0.11 16.97
CA ASP A 72 13.66 -1.15 17.31
C ASP A 72 13.89 -2.20 16.21
N SER A 73 13.89 -1.77 14.95
CA SER A 73 14.13 -2.64 13.79
C SER A 73 15.56 -3.22 13.73
N THR A 74 16.51 -2.57 14.41
CA THR A 74 17.89 -3.04 14.54
C THR A 74 18.16 -3.85 15.82
N ASN A 75 17.14 -4.00 16.69
CA ASN A 75 17.29 -4.70 17.96
C ASN A 75 17.65 -6.18 17.74
N LYS A 76 18.68 -6.67 18.45
CA LYS A 76 19.15 -8.06 18.35
C LYS A 76 18.06 -9.10 18.63
N LYS A 77 17.17 -8.85 19.60
CA LYS A 77 16.06 -9.77 19.93
C LYS A 77 15.02 -9.83 18.82
N TYR A 78 14.66 -8.67 18.28
CA TYR A 78 13.76 -8.57 17.13
C TYR A 78 14.32 -9.29 15.91
N LEU A 79 15.58 -9.01 15.55
CA LEU A 79 16.26 -9.66 14.43
C LEU A 79 16.36 -11.18 14.63
N LYS A 80 16.61 -11.65 15.86
CA LYS A 80 16.60 -13.08 16.18
C LYS A 80 15.22 -13.70 15.96
N ALA A 81 14.16 -13.06 16.44
CA ALA A 81 12.79 -13.53 16.25
C ALA A 81 12.41 -13.58 14.75
N LEU A 82 12.77 -12.57 13.97
CA LEU A 82 12.58 -12.58 12.52
C LEU A 82 13.34 -13.71 11.83
N LYS A 83 14.58 -13.96 12.24
CA LYS A 83 15.40 -15.06 11.70
C LYS A 83 14.76 -16.42 12.00
N GLU A 84 14.21 -16.62 13.20
CA GLU A 84 13.51 -17.85 13.56
C GLU A 84 12.26 -18.07 12.70
N ILE A 85 11.46 -17.02 12.46
CA ILE A 85 10.33 -17.08 11.52
C ILE A 85 10.80 -17.45 10.11
N GLY A 86 11.90 -16.84 9.64
CA GLY A 86 12.50 -17.16 8.33
C GLY A 86 12.89 -18.63 8.22
N ILE A 87 13.58 -19.17 9.23
CA ILE A 87 13.96 -20.59 9.28
C ILE A 87 12.71 -21.49 9.27
N LYS A 88 11.67 -21.15 10.04
CA LYS A 88 10.42 -21.92 10.04
C LYS A 88 9.75 -21.92 8.67
N ARG A 89 9.76 -20.78 7.98
CA ARG A 89 9.24 -20.63 6.63
C ARG A 89 10.01 -21.47 5.62
N ASP A 90 11.33 -21.38 5.61
CA ASP A 90 12.19 -22.12 4.67
C ASP A 90 12.11 -23.64 4.89
N LYS A 91 11.89 -24.07 6.14
CA LYS A 91 11.63 -25.47 6.49
C LYS A 91 10.20 -25.94 6.22
N GLY A 92 9.32 -25.09 5.67
CA GLY A 92 7.93 -25.44 5.39
C GLY A 92 7.09 -25.75 6.64
N LEU A 93 7.45 -25.20 7.81
CA LEU A 93 6.75 -25.49 9.07
C LEU A 93 5.40 -24.76 9.20
N TYR A 94 5.12 -23.79 8.34
CA TYR A 94 3.82 -23.13 8.26
C TYR A 94 2.89 -23.92 7.33
N LYS A 95 1.75 -24.38 7.86
CA LYS A 95 0.72 -25.05 7.08
C LYS A 95 -0.03 -24.10 6.14
N ARG A 96 -0.17 -22.83 6.55
CA ARG A 96 -0.83 -21.77 5.77
C ARG A 96 -0.01 -20.50 5.80
N LEU A 97 -0.07 -19.71 4.72
CA LEU A 97 0.55 -18.39 4.67
C LEU A 97 0.04 -17.46 5.78
N SER A 98 -1.24 -17.58 6.15
CA SER A 98 -1.85 -16.82 7.24
C SER A 98 -1.17 -17.03 8.59
N ASP A 99 -0.61 -18.22 8.82
CA ASP A 99 0.01 -18.56 10.11
C ASP A 99 1.38 -17.86 10.22
N TYR A 100 2.13 -17.85 9.12
CA TYR A 100 3.36 -17.06 8.97
C TYR A 100 3.08 -15.56 9.14
N GLU A 101 2.06 -15.02 8.46
CA GLU A 101 1.70 -13.60 8.55
C GLU A 101 1.26 -13.21 9.98
N SER A 102 0.54 -14.11 10.67
CA SER A 102 0.11 -13.91 12.05
C SER A 102 1.28 -13.88 13.03
N GLU A 103 2.21 -14.83 12.93
CA GLU A 103 3.41 -14.84 13.77
C GLU A 103 4.31 -13.63 13.51
N LEU A 104 4.51 -13.27 12.24
CA LEU A 104 5.25 -12.07 11.85
C LEU A 104 4.60 -10.80 12.44
N LYS A 105 3.28 -10.71 12.37
CA LYS A 105 2.53 -9.61 12.97
C LYS A 105 2.71 -9.55 14.49
N ILE A 106 2.63 -10.68 15.19
CA ILE A 106 2.86 -10.74 16.64
C ILE A 106 4.26 -10.24 17.00
N VAL A 107 5.29 -10.67 16.28
CA VAL A 107 6.67 -10.21 16.49
C VAL A 107 6.78 -8.71 16.25
N ASN A 108 6.22 -8.22 15.14
CA ASN A 108 6.21 -6.78 14.84
C ASN A 108 5.48 -5.97 15.91
N ASP A 109 4.31 -6.43 16.37
CA ASP A 109 3.50 -5.74 17.37
C ASP A 109 4.15 -5.80 18.77
N THR A 110 4.99 -6.81 19.04
CA THR A 110 5.70 -6.95 20.32
C THR A 110 6.95 -6.07 20.40
N TYR A 111 7.75 -6.03 19.33
CA TYR A 111 9.08 -5.40 19.36
C TYR A 111 9.08 -3.98 18.81
N ILE A 112 8.20 -3.63 17.87
CA ILE A 112 8.13 -2.28 17.32
C ILE A 112 7.17 -1.46 18.19
N LYS A 113 7.72 -0.45 18.88
CA LYS A 113 6.96 0.32 19.87
C LYS A 113 5.70 0.97 19.30
N LEU A 114 5.77 1.51 18.08
CA LEU A 114 4.61 2.11 17.42
C LEU A 114 3.52 1.09 17.08
N ASN A 115 3.89 -0.14 16.72
CA ASN A 115 2.93 -1.21 16.47
C ASN A 115 2.28 -1.66 17.78
N TYR A 116 3.07 -1.81 18.84
CA TYR A 116 2.57 -2.11 20.17
C TYR A 116 1.53 -1.08 20.64
N PHE A 117 1.77 0.21 20.39
CA PHE A 117 0.79 1.27 20.67
C PHE A 117 -0.55 1.05 19.95
N ASN A 118 -0.50 0.73 18.66
CA ASN A 118 -1.70 0.44 17.87
C ASN A 118 -2.41 -0.85 18.31
N GLN A 119 -1.66 -1.84 18.79
CA GLN A 119 -2.21 -3.05 19.40
C GLN A 119 -2.97 -2.70 20.67
N LEU A 120 -2.39 -1.94 21.60
CA LEU A 120 -3.07 -1.54 22.84
C LEU A 120 -4.35 -0.74 22.57
N ILE A 121 -4.37 0.13 21.56
CA ILE A 121 -5.61 0.82 21.14
C ILE A 121 -6.66 -0.21 20.68
N THR A 122 -6.25 -1.21 19.91
CA THR A 122 -7.15 -2.28 19.46
C THR A 122 -7.69 -3.10 20.64
N GLU A 123 -6.85 -3.42 21.61
CA GLU A 123 -7.23 -4.13 22.83
C GLU A 123 -8.20 -3.31 23.69
N VAL A 124 -8.01 -2.00 23.81
CA VAL A 124 -8.96 -1.11 24.50
C VAL A 124 -10.31 -1.15 23.79
N VAL A 125 -10.34 -0.99 22.46
CA VAL A 125 -11.60 -1.05 21.69
C VAL A 125 -12.33 -2.38 21.94
N LEU A 126 -11.62 -3.51 21.88
CA LEU A 126 -12.20 -4.83 22.14
C LEU A 126 -12.67 -4.99 23.59
N ARG A 127 -11.85 -4.59 24.56
CA ARG A 127 -12.14 -4.72 25.99
C ARG A 127 -13.40 -3.98 26.42
N TYR A 128 -13.68 -2.83 25.81
CA TYR A 128 -14.85 -2.02 26.10
C TYR A 128 -16.02 -2.27 25.13
N ASN A 129 -15.97 -3.36 24.34
CA ASN A 129 -16.98 -3.72 23.35
C ASN A 129 -17.31 -2.57 22.38
N LEU A 130 -16.30 -1.75 22.06
CA LEU A 130 -16.44 -0.66 21.12
C LEU A 130 -16.29 -1.18 19.69
N PRO A 131 -17.06 -0.66 18.73
CA PRO A 131 -16.83 -0.92 17.32
C PRO A 131 -15.42 -0.53 16.84
N VAL A 132 -14.89 -1.23 15.84
CA VAL A 132 -13.50 -1.03 15.33
C VAL A 132 -13.23 0.40 14.85
N HIS A 133 -14.23 1.10 14.33
CA HIS A 133 -14.10 2.48 13.87
C HIS A 133 -13.84 3.50 15.01
N TYR A 134 -13.87 3.07 16.29
CA TYR A 134 -13.54 3.90 17.43
C TYR A 134 -12.03 4.00 17.72
N LYS A 135 -11.17 3.26 17.00
CA LYS A 135 -9.71 3.28 17.25
C LYS A 135 -9.12 4.69 17.22
N ASP A 136 -9.52 5.52 16.25
CA ASP A 136 -9.02 6.89 16.13
C ASP A 136 -9.53 7.79 17.25
N SER A 137 -10.78 7.58 17.69
CA SER A 137 -11.36 8.25 18.85
C SER A 137 -10.61 7.92 20.15
N ILE A 138 -10.29 6.65 20.37
CA ILE A 138 -9.48 6.21 21.51
C ILE A 138 -8.07 6.80 21.44
N ARG A 139 -7.45 6.80 20.25
CA ARG A 139 -6.13 7.42 20.03
C ARG A 139 -6.17 8.92 20.36
N ASN A 140 -7.17 9.64 19.88
CA ASN A 140 -7.35 11.06 20.19
C ASN A 140 -7.59 11.32 21.67
N TYR A 141 -8.34 10.44 22.33
CA TYR A 141 -8.53 10.54 23.78
C TYR A 141 -7.20 10.33 24.52
N ILE A 142 -6.40 9.32 24.16
CA ILE A 142 -5.06 9.11 24.72
C ILE A 142 -4.19 10.36 24.54
N PHE A 143 -4.22 10.98 23.37
CA PHE A 143 -3.36 12.11 23.06
C PHE A 143 -3.83 13.44 23.63
N PHE A 144 -5.12 13.72 23.74
CA PHE A 144 -5.60 15.07 24.06
C PHE A 144 -6.67 15.12 25.14
N ASN A 145 -7.03 13.97 25.72
CA ASN A 145 -8.14 13.84 26.65
C ASN A 145 -9.49 14.34 26.07
N LYS A 146 -9.59 14.39 24.74
CA LYS A 146 -10.78 14.88 24.04
C LYS A 146 -11.70 13.73 23.70
N VAL A 147 -12.95 13.83 24.13
CA VAL A 147 -14.00 12.89 23.77
C VAL A 147 -14.48 13.22 22.37
N HIS A 148 -13.92 12.51 21.40
CA HIS A 148 -14.40 12.51 20.02
C HIS A 148 -14.96 11.14 19.70
N ALA A 149 -16.04 11.10 18.95
CA ALA A 149 -16.64 9.86 18.47
C ALA A 149 -16.63 9.84 16.94
N PRO A 150 -16.51 8.66 16.32
CA PRO A 150 -16.51 8.60 14.87
C PRO A 150 -17.83 9.13 14.31
N SER A 151 -17.72 9.84 13.19
CA SER A 151 -18.88 10.43 12.49
C SER A 151 -19.68 9.40 11.71
N THR A 152 -19.09 8.24 11.44
CA THR A 152 -19.68 7.14 10.68
C THR A 152 -20.07 5.99 11.60
N ASN A 153 -20.97 5.15 11.11
CA ASN A 153 -21.50 3.96 11.79
C ASN A 153 -21.06 2.68 11.05
N HIS A 154 -20.00 2.79 10.27
CA HIS A 154 -19.44 1.71 9.48
C HIS A 154 -17.91 1.77 9.46
N ALA A 155 -17.29 0.62 9.19
CA ALA A 155 -15.87 0.51 8.91
C ALA A 155 -15.68 -0.23 7.58
N ILE A 156 -14.85 0.33 6.71
CA ILE A 156 -14.47 -0.32 5.45
C ILE A 156 -13.02 -0.76 5.58
N SER A 157 -12.79 -2.05 5.42
CA SER A 157 -11.44 -2.63 5.37
C SER A 157 -11.21 -3.22 3.99
N PHE A 158 -10.03 -2.97 3.45
CA PHE A 158 -9.61 -3.52 2.17
C PHE A 158 -8.49 -4.54 2.39
N ASP A 159 -8.68 -5.76 1.88
CA ASP A 159 -7.63 -6.76 1.82
C ASP A 159 -7.09 -6.81 0.40
N PHE A 160 -5.88 -6.26 0.21
CA PHE A 160 -5.19 -6.25 -1.07
C PHE A 160 -4.88 -7.65 -1.60
N ASN A 161 -4.75 -8.65 -0.72
CA ASN A 161 -4.35 -10.00 -1.09
C ASN A 161 -5.53 -10.86 -1.54
N LYS A 162 -6.73 -10.58 -0.99
CA LYS A 162 -7.94 -11.37 -1.26
C LYS A 162 -8.93 -10.65 -2.18
N GLU A 163 -8.57 -9.50 -2.73
CA GLU A 163 -9.38 -8.68 -3.65
C GLU A 163 -10.82 -8.43 -3.19
N PHE A 164 -11.07 -8.43 -1.87
CA PHE A 164 -12.40 -8.16 -1.30
C PHE A 164 -12.40 -6.89 -0.47
N ILE A 165 -13.52 -6.18 -0.51
CA ILE A 165 -13.83 -5.06 0.36
C ILE A 165 -14.78 -5.59 1.43
N SER A 166 -14.35 -5.53 2.69
CA SER A 166 -15.23 -5.82 3.83
C SER A 166 -15.80 -4.54 4.37
N VAL A 167 -17.13 -4.52 4.53
CA VAL A 167 -17.87 -3.43 5.15
C VAL A 167 -18.52 -3.98 6.41
N ALA A 168 -18.12 -3.47 7.57
CA ALA A 168 -18.77 -3.73 8.85
C ALA A 168 -19.71 -2.57 9.17
N ILE A 169 -20.99 -2.88 9.43
CA ILE A 169 -22.03 -1.90 9.76
C ILE A 169 -22.49 -2.17 11.19
N TYR A 170 -22.47 -1.15 12.05
CA TYR A 170 -22.64 -1.34 13.50
C TYR A 170 -24.07 -1.05 13.99
N ASN A 171 -24.84 -0.27 13.25
CA ASN A 171 -26.27 -0.05 13.45
C ASN A 171 -27.00 0.03 12.10
N LYS A 172 -28.32 -0.15 12.10
CA LYS A 172 -29.12 -0.05 10.86
C LYS A 172 -28.83 1.27 10.13
N PRO A 173 -28.23 1.22 8.92
CA PRO A 173 -27.86 2.42 8.20
C PRO A 173 -29.10 3.04 7.54
N THR A 174 -29.13 4.37 7.58
CA THR A 174 -30.04 5.23 6.84
C THR A 174 -29.75 5.18 5.35
N ARG A 175 -30.64 5.77 4.55
CA ARG A 175 -30.47 5.88 3.10
C ARG A 175 -29.22 6.66 2.71
N ASP A 176 -28.89 7.71 3.46
CA ASP A 176 -27.70 8.52 3.21
C ASP A 176 -26.41 7.80 3.60
N GLU A 177 -26.41 7.02 4.69
CA GLU A 177 -25.30 6.12 5.03
C GLU A 177 -25.05 5.08 3.94
N TRP A 178 -26.11 4.46 3.41
CA TRP A 178 -25.96 3.54 2.28
C TRP A 178 -25.32 4.19 1.07
N LYS A 179 -25.68 5.45 0.80
CA LYS A 179 -25.06 6.23 -0.28
C LYS A 179 -23.58 6.49 0.02
N MET A 180 -23.23 6.91 1.23
CA MET A 180 -21.83 7.10 1.64
C MET A 180 -21.00 5.83 1.52
N ILE A 181 -21.49 4.72 2.09
CA ILE A 181 -20.84 3.41 2.02
C ILE A 181 -20.61 3.03 0.56
N LYS A 182 -21.63 3.16 -0.29
CA LYS A 182 -21.52 2.87 -1.72
C LYS A 182 -20.46 3.72 -2.40
N GLU A 183 -20.43 5.02 -2.14
CA GLU A 183 -19.44 5.92 -2.73
C GLU A 183 -18.00 5.62 -2.27
N GLU A 184 -17.79 5.32 -0.99
CA GLU A 184 -16.49 4.90 -0.46
C GLU A 184 -16.02 3.57 -1.05
N VAL A 185 -16.92 2.58 -1.14
CA VAL A 185 -16.64 1.28 -1.79
C VAL A 185 -16.29 1.49 -3.26
N GLU A 186 -17.05 2.31 -4.00
CA GLU A 186 -16.79 2.62 -5.40
C GLU A 186 -15.44 3.34 -5.60
N LEU A 187 -15.05 4.23 -4.68
CA LEU A 187 -13.72 4.87 -4.70
C LEU A 187 -12.60 3.84 -4.54
N GLN A 188 -12.74 2.89 -3.61
CA GLN A 188 -11.77 1.81 -3.43
C GLN A 188 -11.72 0.90 -4.66
N LEU A 189 -12.87 0.52 -5.25
CA LEU A 189 -12.93 -0.25 -6.50
C LEU A 189 -12.28 0.49 -7.67
N LYS A 190 -12.51 1.80 -7.80
CA LYS A 190 -11.82 2.64 -8.82
C LYS A 190 -10.32 2.67 -8.59
N PHE A 191 -9.88 2.73 -7.34
CA PHE A 191 -8.46 2.65 -7.01
C PHE A 191 -7.84 1.30 -7.40
N ILE A 192 -8.55 0.18 -7.17
CA ILE A 192 -8.13 -1.16 -7.63
C ILE A 192 -8.02 -1.20 -9.15
N LYS A 193 -9.08 -0.76 -9.86
CA LYS A 193 -9.06 -0.68 -11.33
C LYS A 193 -7.88 0.17 -11.80
N ASN A 194 -7.62 1.31 -11.16
CA ASN A 194 -6.49 2.17 -11.51
C ASN A 194 -5.13 1.57 -11.16
N LYS A 195 -4.98 0.84 -10.04
CA LYS A 195 -3.77 0.08 -9.71
C LYS A 195 -3.52 -1.02 -10.73
N LYS A 196 -4.55 -1.79 -11.08
CA LYS A 196 -4.52 -2.83 -12.12
C LYS A 196 -4.17 -2.22 -13.47
N ILE A 197 -4.80 -1.12 -13.88
CA ILE A 197 -4.49 -0.39 -15.12
C ILE A 197 -3.05 0.16 -15.09
N LYS A 198 -2.57 0.72 -13.98
CA LYS A 198 -1.18 1.19 -13.84
C LYS A 198 -0.17 0.04 -13.91
N PHE A 199 -0.48 -1.10 -13.29
CA PHE A 199 0.31 -2.32 -13.41
C PHE A 199 0.33 -2.83 -14.85
N LEU A 200 -0.83 -2.96 -15.49
CA LEU A 200 -0.98 -3.37 -16.89
C LEU A 200 -0.26 -2.41 -17.85
N LYS A 201 -0.33 -1.08 -17.63
CA LYS A 201 0.42 -0.08 -18.40
C LYS A 201 1.94 -0.20 -18.21
N LYS A 202 2.40 -0.46 -16.98
CA LYS A 202 3.82 -0.75 -16.69
C LYS A 202 4.28 -2.05 -17.36
N CYS A 203 3.38 -3.02 -17.48
CA CYS A 203 3.60 -4.26 -18.23
C CYS A 203 3.36 -4.11 -19.75
N HIS A 204 3.14 -2.88 -20.26
CA HIS A 204 2.80 -2.56 -21.66
C HIS A 204 1.70 -3.44 -22.27
N TYR A 205 0.68 -3.73 -21.46
CA TYR A 205 -0.53 -4.41 -21.93
C TYR A 205 -1.31 -3.47 -22.86
N PRO A 206 -1.56 -3.83 -24.13
CA PRO A 206 -2.43 -3.03 -24.98
C PRO A 206 -3.84 -3.09 -24.40
N LEU A 207 -4.40 -1.92 -24.07
CA LEU A 207 -5.76 -1.81 -23.54
C LEU A 207 -6.76 -2.00 -24.70
N GLY A 208 -7.24 -3.23 -24.88
CA GLY A 208 -8.30 -3.61 -25.81
C GLY A 208 -8.79 -5.04 -25.59
N ASP A 209 -10.03 -5.33 -26.01
CA ASP A 209 -10.82 -6.56 -25.78
C ASP A 209 -10.32 -7.81 -26.54
N VAL A 210 -9.04 -8.13 -26.44
CA VAL A 210 -8.51 -9.38 -26.99
C VAL A 210 -7.67 -10.06 -25.92
N GLU A 211 -8.15 -11.20 -25.41
CA GLU A 211 -7.34 -12.10 -24.61
C GLU A 211 -6.13 -12.54 -25.45
N MET A 212 -4.92 -12.21 -25.00
CA MET A 212 -3.72 -12.82 -25.54
C MET A 212 -2.90 -13.48 -24.44
N HIS A 213 -2.56 -14.73 -24.71
CA HIS A 213 -1.64 -15.54 -23.93
C HIS A 213 -0.26 -14.88 -23.82
N PRO A 214 0.45 -15.06 -22.70
CA PRO A 214 1.76 -14.47 -22.46
C PRO A 214 2.74 -14.80 -23.60
N MET A 215 3.16 -13.78 -24.35
CA MET A 215 4.18 -13.93 -25.39
C MET A 215 5.55 -14.12 -24.74
N LYS A 216 6.10 -15.34 -24.80
CA LYS A 216 7.52 -15.65 -24.49
C LYS A 216 8.52 -14.72 -25.21
N ALA A 217 8.12 -14.07 -26.30
CA ALA A 217 8.97 -13.19 -27.12
C ALA A 217 9.13 -11.74 -26.60
N PHE A 218 8.52 -11.37 -25.46
CA PHE A 218 8.54 -9.98 -24.99
C PHE A 218 9.92 -9.55 -24.43
N ASP A 219 10.59 -10.42 -23.67
CA ASP A 219 11.92 -10.14 -23.11
C ASP A 219 13.00 -10.05 -24.20
N GLU A 220 12.89 -10.84 -25.27
CA GLU A 220 13.78 -10.76 -26.44
C GLU A 220 13.65 -9.41 -27.16
N ASN A 221 12.42 -8.92 -27.32
CA ASN A 221 12.15 -7.62 -27.95
C ASN A 221 12.61 -6.43 -27.10
N ILE A 222 12.55 -6.54 -25.76
CA ILE A 222 13.10 -5.54 -24.84
C ILE A 222 14.63 -5.56 -24.84
N LYS A 223 15.28 -6.73 -24.84
CA LYS A 223 16.74 -6.84 -25.02
C LYS A 223 17.16 -6.17 -26.34
N LEU A 224 16.43 -6.42 -27.43
CA LEU A 224 16.71 -5.86 -28.76
C LEU A 224 16.63 -4.32 -28.76
N MET A 225 15.63 -3.77 -28.06
CA MET A 225 15.52 -2.33 -27.86
C MET A 225 16.63 -1.75 -26.98
N LYS A 226 17.00 -2.41 -25.87
CA LYS A 226 18.04 -1.92 -24.95
C LYS A 226 19.42 -1.86 -25.62
N LEU A 227 19.77 -2.87 -26.42
CA LEU A 227 21.01 -2.87 -27.21
C LEU A 227 21.00 -1.80 -28.31
N SER A 228 19.85 -1.56 -28.94
CA SER A 228 19.70 -0.43 -29.87
C SER A 228 19.80 0.96 -29.21
N LYS A 229 19.61 1.04 -27.88
CA LYS A 229 19.71 2.25 -27.05
C LYS A 229 21.06 2.43 -26.33
N LYS A 230 21.98 1.44 -26.36
CA LYS A 230 23.40 1.65 -25.97
C LYS A 230 24.09 2.74 -26.82
N LYS A 231 23.41 3.24 -27.86
CA LYS A 231 23.76 4.37 -28.73
C LYS A 231 24.03 5.72 -28.04
N ASN A 232 23.86 5.85 -26.71
CA ASN A 232 23.94 7.15 -26.03
C ASN A 232 25.06 7.28 -24.97
N ASP A 233 25.86 6.25 -24.71
CA ASP A 233 27.08 6.46 -23.93
C ASP A 233 28.21 6.85 -24.89
N MET A 234 28.49 8.15 -24.92
CA MET A 234 29.52 8.77 -25.75
C MET A 234 30.89 8.16 -25.47
N ILE A 235 31.48 7.51 -26.47
CA ILE A 235 32.92 7.46 -26.64
C ILE A 235 33.22 8.31 -27.87
N ASN A 236 33.91 9.42 -27.63
CA ASN A 236 34.27 10.41 -28.65
C ASN A 236 35.00 9.75 -29.82
N ASN A 237 34.45 9.88 -31.01
CA ASN A 237 35.22 9.97 -32.25
C ASN A 237 34.50 10.92 -33.22
N GLU A 238 35.30 11.77 -33.84
CA GLU A 238 34.96 12.86 -34.73
C GLU A 238 34.42 12.30 -36.07
N ASP A 239 33.13 12.03 -36.11
CA ASP A 239 32.23 12.10 -37.28
C ASP A 239 30.97 11.27 -36.98
N GLY A 240 29.96 11.96 -36.46
CA GLY A 240 28.79 11.35 -35.86
C GLY A 240 27.82 10.73 -36.86
N ASP A 241 27.83 9.40 -36.95
CA ASP A 241 26.62 8.57 -36.86
C ASP A 241 26.99 7.07 -36.80
N TYR A 242 27.33 6.57 -35.60
CA TYR A 242 27.58 5.14 -35.42
C TYR A 242 26.26 4.36 -35.45
N LYS A 243 25.99 3.62 -36.54
CA LYS A 243 24.99 2.54 -36.57
C LYS A 243 25.76 1.21 -36.52
N TRP A 244 25.57 0.41 -35.48
CA TRP A 244 25.96 -1.00 -35.51
C TRP A 244 25.35 -1.65 -36.75
N ALA A 245 26.15 -2.42 -37.50
CA ALA A 245 25.63 -3.14 -38.63
C ALA A 245 24.62 -4.19 -38.14
N ASP A 246 23.60 -4.51 -38.94
CA ASP A 246 22.58 -5.46 -38.51
C ASP A 246 23.14 -6.87 -38.27
N GLN A 247 24.29 -7.20 -38.89
CA GLN A 247 25.08 -8.39 -38.59
C GLN A 247 25.59 -8.38 -37.14
N ASP A 248 26.21 -7.30 -36.67
CA ASP A 248 26.80 -7.25 -35.32
C ASP A 248 25.73 -7.37 -34.23
N ILE A 249 24.56 -6.78 -34.47
CA ILE A 249 23.40 -6.89 -33.56
C ILE A 249 22.84 -8.32 -33.56
N ALA A 250 22.77 -8.97 -34.72
CA ALA A 250 22.26 -10.33 -34.82
C ALA A 250 23.19 -11.34 -34.12
N THR A 251 24.50 -11.14 -34.19
CA THR A 251 25.50 -12.00 -33.53
C THR A 251 25.44 -11.91 -32.00
N GLU A 252 25.03 -10.77 -31.41
CA GLU A 252 24.78 -10.68 -29.96
C GLU A 252 23.48 -11.39 -29.51
N PHE A 253 22.53 -11.64 -30.42
CA PHE A 253 21.23 -12.25 -30.11
C PHE A 253 21.19 -13.75 -30.32
N LEU A 254 22.02 -14.24 -31.22
CA LEU A 254 22.10 -15.65 -31.55
C LEU A 254 23.22 -16.30 -30.72
N PRO A 255 23.09 -17.59 -30.38
CA PRO A 255 24.13 -18.30 -29.64
C PRO A 255 25.45 -18.35 -30.44
N GLU A 256 26.59 -18.54 -29.75
CA GLU A 256 27.94 -18.44 -30.35
C GLU A 256 28.19 -19.43 -31.50
N ASP A 257 27.39 -20.50 -31.59
CA ASP A 257 27.42 -21.52 -32.65
C ASP A 257 26.50 -21.21 -33.84
N ALA A 258 25.83 -20.05 -33.86
CA ALA A 258 24.91 -19.67 -34.92
C ALA A 258 25.60 -19.50 -36.27
N THR A 259 25.02 -20.10 -37.31
CA THR A 259 25.61 -20.02 -38.66
C THR A 259 25.26 -18.69 -39.34
N LYS A 260 26.03 -18.34 -40.37
CA LYS A 260 25.77 -17.15 -41.20
C LYS A 260 24.34 -17.15 -41.80
N SER A 261 23.81 -18.34 -42.11
CA SER A 261 22.43 -18.49 -42.60
C SER A 261 21.37 -18.13 -41.54
N ASP A 262 21.64 -18.43 -40.28
CA ASP A 262 20.74 -18.12 -39.17
C ASP A 262 20.70 -16.62 -38.88
N VAL A 263 21.87 -15.97 -38.95
CA VAL A 263 22.03 -14.52 -38.89
C VAL A 263 21.23 -13.84 -40.01
N ASP A 264 21.40 -14.29 -41.25
CA ASP A 264 20.72 -13.70 -42.41
C ASP A 264 19.19 -13.88 -42.37
N LYS A 265 18.69 -14.97 -41.76
CA LYS A 265 17.25 -15.18 -41.52
C LYS A 265 16.70 -14.34 -40.36
N PHE A 266 17.53 -14.04 -39.36
CA PHE A 266 17.13 -13.26 -38.19
C PHE A 266 17.01 -11.76 -38.48
N ILE A 267 17.92 -11.21 -39.31
CA ILE A 267 18.00 -9.78 -39.64
C ILE A 267 16.67 -9.18 -40.13
N PRO A 268 15.93 -9.78 -41.08
CA PRO A 268 14.64 -9.24 -41.55
C PRO A 268 13.60 -9.15 -40.44
N LYS A 269 13.54 -10.16 -39.57
CA LYS A 269 12.61 -10.23 -38.44
C LYS A 269 12.94 -9.15 -37.41
N MET A 270 14.22 -9.00 -37.09
CA MET A 270 14.75 -7.94 -36.24
C MET A 270 14.42 -6.54 -36.78
N ARG A 271 14.66 -6.27 -38.07
CA ARG A 271 14.36 -4.98 -38.71
C ARG A 271 12.87 -4.64 -38.64
N LYS A 272 11.99 -5.62 -38.84
CA LYS A 272 10.52 -5.45 -38.76
C LYS A 272 10.07 -5.09 -37.34
N ILE A 273 10.69 -5.70 -36.32
CA ILE A 273 10.46 -5.38 -34.90
C ILE A 273 10.92 -3.96 -34.58
N ARG A 274 12.14 -3.57 -35.02
CA ARG A 274 12.67 -2.20 -34.85
C ARG A 274 11.77 -1.13 -35.46
N SER A 275 11.29 -1.37 -36.69
CA SER A 275 10.40 -0.45 -37.39
C SER A 275 9.06 -0.25 -36.65
N ARG A 276 8.48 -1.33 -36.12
CA ARG A 276 7.24 -1.27 -35.32
C ARG A 276 7.44 -0.51 -34.00
N MET A 277 8.54 -0.77 -33.30
CA MET A 277 8.86 -0.09 -32.03
C MET A 277 9.10 1.42 -32.21
N ASN A 278 9.84 1.82 -33.26
CA ASN A 278 10.10 3.23 -33.54
C ASN A 278 8.84 4.01 -33.94
N LYS A 279 7.85 3.35 -34.56
CA LYS A 279 6.54 3.98 -34.83
C LYS A 279 5.77 4.20 -33.52
N LEU A 280 5.81 3.24 -32.59
CA LEU A 280 5.13 3.33 -31.30
C LEU A 280 5.73 4.42 -30.39
N SER A 281 7.05 4.64 -30.43
CA SER A 281 7.72 5.65 -29.60
C SER A 281 7.52 7.10 -30.06
N LYS A 282 7.03 7.33 -31.30
CA LYS A 282 6.73 8.66 -31.83
C LYS A 282 5.30 9.13 -31.56
N ILE A 283 4.45 8.24 -31.03
CA ILE A 283 3.02 8.49 -30.78
C ILE A 283 2.77 8.85 -29.30
N SER A 284 3.78 8.73 -28.44
CA SER A 284 3.78 9.13 -27.01
C SER A 284 4.35 10.51 -26.79
#